data_AF-A0A7Y7BDF4-F1
#
_entry.id   AF-A0A7Y7BDF4-F1
#
_cell.length_a   1.000
_cell.length_b   1.000
_cell.length_c   1.000
_cell.angle_alpha   90.00
_cell.angle_beta   90.00
_cell.angle_gamma   90.00
#
_symmetry.space_group_name_H-M   'P 1'
#
loop_
_entity.id
_entity.type
_entity.pdbx_description
1 polymer ?
#
loop_
_entity_poly.entity_id
_entity_poly.type
_entity_poly.pdbx_seq_one_letter_code
_entity_poly.pdbx_strand_id
1 'polypeptide(L)'
;MKEKMARREDRKRSLATQVAEAPEPTVLRMNPSLGDLYRQKIGDLVTALSDPAVRVQAAEAMRSLISEIRMVPAADAPDGHRIELSGDLAGILALGDADTTKPPRMARTL
;
A
#
# COMPACT_ATOMS: atom_id res chain seq x y z
N MET A 1 23.22 30.35 8.06
CA MET A 1 22.93 29.95 6.66
C MET A 1 24.02 29.04 6.08
N LYS A 2 25.30 29.46 6.07
CA LYS A 2 26.42 28.68 5.48
C LYS A 2 26.61 27.27 6.07
N GLU A 3 26.52 27.10 7.38
CA GLU A 3 26.68 25.77 8.03
C GLU A 3 25.59 24.77 7.65
N LYS A 4 24.32 25.20 7.53
CA LYS A 4 23.22 24.34 7.06
C LYS A 4 23.43 23.89 5.61
N MET A 5 24.02 24.74 4.78
CA MET A 5 24.34 24.41 3.40
C MET A 5 25.51 23.43 3.35
N ALA A 6 26.60 23.68 4.07
CA ALA A 6 27.75 22.79 4.16
C ALA A 6 27.34 21.38 4.61
N ARG A 7 26.56 21.27 5.71
CA ARG A 7 26.04 19.99 6.21
C ARG A 7 25.19 19.23 5.19
N ARG A 8 24.45 19.93 4.33
CA ARG A 8 23.63 19.31 3.28
C ARG A 8 24.49 18.80 2.13
N GLU A 9 25.51 19.55 1.73
CA GLU A 9 26.46 19.13 0.71
C GLU A 9 27.26 17.91 1.17
N ASP A 10 27.73 17.89 2.43
CA ASP A 10 28.43 16.74 2.99
C ASP A 10 27.56 15.49 3.04
N ARG A 11 26.30 15.64 3.45
CA ARG A 11 25.33 14.53 3.47
C ARG A 11 25.02 14.03 2.06
N LYS A 12 24.85 14.94 1.09
CA LYS A 12 24.64 14.58 -0.31
C LYS A 12 25.83 13.80 -0.87
N ARG A 13 27.05 14.22 -0.54
CA ARG A 13 28.29 13.55 -0.98
C ARG A 13 28.43 12.16 -0.37
N SER A 14 28.14 12.03 0.91
CA SER A 14 28.12 10.72 1.61
C SER A 14 27.08 9.78 1.01
N LEU A 15 25.85 10.26 0.76
CA LEU A 15 24.79 9.47 0.12
C LEU A 15 25.14 9.06 -1.31
N ALA A 16 25.75 9.96 -2.10
CA ALA A 16 26.18 9.65 -3.46
C ALA A 16 27.25 8.54 -3.48
N THR A 17 28.15 8.56 -2.50
CA THR A 17 29.19 7.53 -2.33
C THR A 17 28.56 6.18 -1.97
N GLN A 18 27.63 6.17 -1.01
CA GLN A 18 26.90 4.95 -0.61
C GLN A 18 26.10 4.33 -1.76
N VAL A 19 25.50 5.15 -2.63
CA VAL A 19 24.76 4.66 -3.81
C VAL A 19 25.70 4.09 -4.87
N ALA A 20 26.89 4.69 -5.05
CA ALA A 20 27.88 4.21 -6.01
C ALA A 20 28.57 2.91 -5.57
N GLU A 21 28.75 2.73 -4.26
CA GLU A 21 29.36 1.53 -3.66
C GLU A 21 28.35 0.40 -3.39
N ALA A 22 27.05 0.68 -3.46
CA ALA A 22 26.02 -0.33 -3.28
C ALA A 22 26.12 -1.39 -4.41
N PRO A 23 26.21 -2.69 -4.08
CA PRO A 23 26.19 -3.74 -5.09
C PRO A 23 24.90 -3.64 -5.91
N GLU A 24 25.00 -3.95 -7.21
CA GLU A 24 23.84 -3.93 -8.11
C GLU A 24 22.73 -4.78 -7.48
N PRO A 25 21.52 -4.21 -7.26
CA PRO A 25 20.45 -4.94 -6.61
C PRO A 25 20.21 -6.21 -7.42
N THR A 26 20.31 -7.37 -6.76
CA THR A 26 20.09 -8.66 -7.39
C THR A 26 18.80 -8.57 -8.17
N VAL A 27 18.87 -8.68 -9.50
CA VAL A 27 17.70 -8.57 -10.36
C VAL A 27 16.67 -9.54 -9.82
N LEU A 28 15.60 -9.01 -9.22
CA LEU A 28 14.57 -9.82 -8.60
C LEU A 28 13.83 -10.49 -9.76
N ARG A 29 14.30 -11.67 -10.17
CA ARG A 29 13.68 -12.45 -11.22
C ARG A 29 12.40 -13.03 -10.65
N MET A 30 11.31 -12.27 -10.76
CA MET A 30 9.99 -12.78 -10.46
C MET A 30 9.71 -13.95 -11.40
N ASN A 31 9.34 -15.09 -10.83
CA ASN A 31 8.90 -16.22 -11.64
C ASN A 31 7.65 -15.78 -12.42
N PRO A 32 7.56 -16.01 -13.74
CA PRO A 32 6.41 -15.61 -14.56
C PRO A 32 5.06 -16.09 -14.00
N SER A 33 5.03 -17.26 -13.38
CA SER A 33 3.82 -17.85 -12.78
C SER A 33 3.44 -17.28 -11.40
N LEU A 34 4.31 -16.49 -10.77
CA LEU A 34 4.09 -16.01 -9.40
C LEU A 34 2.85 -15.10 -9.30
N GLY A 35 2.60 -14.29 -10.33
CA GLY A 35 1.40 -13.45 -10.41
C GLY A 35 0.11 -14.28 -10.52
N ASP A 36 0.15 -15.36 -11.31
CA ASP A 36 -1.00 -16.27 -11.46
C ASP A 36 -1.26 -17.05 -10.19
N LEU A 37 -0.20 -17.57 -9.55
CA LEU A 37 -0.31 -18.26 -8.27
C LEU A 37 -0.85 -17.35 -7.17
N TYR A 38 -0.43 -16.08 -7.14
CA TYR A 38 -0.95 -15.09 -6.20
C TYR A 38 -2.45 -14.86 -6.44
N ARG A 39 -2.87 -14.61 -7.69
CA ARG A 39 -4.29 -14.45 -8.03
C ARG A 39 -5.12 -15.66 -7.62
N GLN A 40 -4.62 -16.87 -7.89
CA GLN A 40 -5.31 -18.10 -7.49
C GLN A 40 -5.48 -18.17 -5.97
N LYS A 41 -4.40 -17.96 -5.20
CA LYS A 41 -4.46 -18.00 -3.74
C LYS A 41 -5.41 -16.96 -3.14
N ILE A 42 -5.44 -15.75 -3.71
CA ILE A 42 -6.38 -14.71 -3.29
C ILE A 42 -7.83 -15.12 -3.63
N GLY A 43 -8.06 -15.70 -4.81
CA GLY A 43 -9.39 -16.21 -5.18
C GLY A 43 -9.89 -17.32 -4.25
N ASP A 44 -9.03 -18.27 -3.91
CA ASP A 44 -9.33 -19.35 -2.97
C ASP A 44 -9.66 -18.79 -1.57
N LEU A 45 -8.89 -17.78 -1.13
CA LEU A 45 -9.13 -17.11 0.15
C LEU A 45 -10.48 -16.37 0.16
N VAL A 46 -10.80 -15.59 -0.88
CA VAL A 46 -12.08 -14.88 -0.99
C VAL A 46 -13.26 -15.87 -0.97
N THR A 47 -13.10 -17.00 -1.65
CA THR A 47 -14.11 -18.06 -1.66
C THR A 47 -14.32 -18.65 -0.27
N ALA A 48 -13.23 -18.98 0.44
CA ALA A 48 -13.30 -19.52 1.81
C ALA A 48 -13.92 -18.51 2.79
N LEU A 49 -13.61 -17.21 2.68
CA LEU A 49 -14.19 -16.17 3.54
C LEU A 49 -15.68 -15.90 3.27
N SER A 50 -16.18 -16.34 2.12
CA SER A 50 -17.61 -16.21 1.76
C SER A 50 -18.47 -17.34 2.34
N ASP A 51 -17.86 -18.39 2.90
CA ASP A 51 -18.58 -19.48 3.55
C ASP A 51 -19.46 -18.95 4.70
N PRO A 52 -20.78 -19.21 4.70
CA PRO A 52 -21.69 -18.76 5.74
C PRO A 52 -21.25 -19.08 7.18
N ALA A 53 -20.51 -20.18 7.39
CA ALA A 53 -20.03 -20.60 8.70
C ALA A 53 -18.99 -19.64 9.30
N VAL A 54 -18.20 -18.96 8.46
CA VAL A 54 -17.11 -18.05 8.91
C VAL A 54 -17.33 -16.59 8.51
N ARG A 55 -18.31 -16.30 7.63
CA ARG A 55 -18.58 -14.98 7.07
C ARG A 55 -18.71 -13.86 8.13
N VAL A 56 -19.38 -14.15 9.25
CA VAL A 56 -19.58 -13.16 10.32
C VAL A 56 -18.25 -12.80 10.98
N GLN A 57 -17.46 -13.79 11.38
CA GLN A 57 -16.16 -13.58 12.00
C GLN A 57 -15.18 -12.90 11.03
N ALA A 58 -15.21 -13.29 9.75
CA ALA A 58 -14.43 -12.64 8.71
C ALA A 58 -14.80 -11.16 8.56
N ALA A 59 -16.10 -10.84 8.57
CA ALA A 59 -16.57 -9.46 8.49
C ALA A 59 -16.15 -8.63 9.72
N GLU A 60 -16.18 -9.21 10.91
CA GLU A 60 -15.69 -8.54 12.13
C GLU A 60 -14.19 -8.27 12.07
N ALA A 61 -13.41 -9.24 11.63
CA ALA A 61 -11.97 -9.06 11.42
C ALA A 61 -11.68 -7.96 10.40
N MET A 62 -12.40 -7.93 9.27
CA MET A 62 -12.26 -6.84 8.29
C MET A 62 -12.66 -5.48 8.86
N ARG A 63 -13.73 -5.41 9.66
CA ARG A 63 -14.15 -4.18 10.35
C ARG A 63 -13.11 -3.68 11.34
N SER A 64 -12.34 -4.57 11.98
CA SER A 64 -11.26 -4.16 12.88
C SER A 64 -10.15 -3.37 12.19
N LEU A 65 -10.02 -3.49 10.88
CA LEU A 65 -9.05 -2.74 10.05
C LEU A 65 -9.58 -1.36 9.63
N ILE A 66 -10.83 -1.04 9.94
CA ILE A 66 -11.48 0.23 9.60
C ILE A 66 -11.43 1.14 10.83
N SER A 67 -10.86 2.33 10.68
CA SER A 67 -10.81 3.33 11.74
C SER A 67 -11.99 4.29 11.68
N GLU A 68 -12.41 4.70 10.49
CA GLU A 68 -13.52 5.63 10.29
C GLU A 68 -14.20 5.39 8.93
N ILE A 69 -15.53 5.55 8.88
CA ILE A 69 -16.31 5.64 7.66
C ILE A 69 -17.02 6.99 7.67
N ARG A 70 -16.70 7.87 6.72
CA ARG A 70 -17.28 9.22 6.64
C ARG A 70 -18.17 9.34 5.41
N MET A 71 -19.34 9.94 5.60
CA MET A 71 -20.23 10.30 4.50
C MET A 71 -20.06 11.78 4.20
N VAL A 72 -19.53 12.10 3.03
CA VAL A 72 -19.19 13.47 2.61
C VAL A 72 -20.16 13.91 1.51
N PRO A 73 -20.85 15.05 1.63
CA PRO A 73 -21.67 15.59 0.55
C PRO A 73 -20.86 15.74 -0.75
N ALA A 74 -21.42 15.27 -1.85
CA ALA A 74 -20.79 15.26 -3.17
C ALA A 74 -21.87 15.47 -4.24
N ALA A 75 -21.87 16.64 -4.88
CA ALA A 75 -22.92 17.04 -5.83
C ALA A 75 -22.91 16.21 -7.13
N ASP A 76 -21.80 15.53 -7.42
CA ASP A 76 -21.57 14.63 -8.55
C ASP A 76 -21.89 13.17 -8.23
N ALA A 77 -22.14 12.83 -6.97
CA ALA A 77 -22.50 11.46 -6.58
C ALA A 77 -24.00 11.20 -6.83
N PRO A 78 -24.37 9.97 -7.27
CA PRO A 78 -25.77 9.60 -7.56
C PRO A 78 -26.74 9.90 -6.41
N ASP A 79 -26.29 9.71 -5.17
CA ASP A 79 -27.08 9.89 -3.95
C ASP A 79 -26.70 11.17 -3.18
N GLY A 80 -25.97 12.10 -3.80
CA GLY A 80 -25.53 13.36 -3.19
C GLY A 80 -24.44 13.23 -2.12
N HIS A 81 -23.92 12.01 -1.91
CA HIS A 81 -22.88 11.72 -0.94
C HIS A 81 -21.84 10.74 -1.48
N ARG A 82 -20.60 10.90 -1.04
CA ARG A 82 -19.48 9.98 -1.24
C ARG A 82 -19.07 9.37 0.09
N ILE A 83 -18.74 8.09 0.08
CA ILE A 83 -18.22 7.38 1.25
C ILE A 83 -16.70 7.43 1.23
N GLU A 84 -16.10 7.89 2.32
CA GLU A 84 -14.66 7.86 2.54
C GLU A 84 -14.32 6.85 3.64
N LEU A 85 -13.36 5.99 3.36
CA LEU A 85 -12.85 4.98 4.29
C LEU A 85 -11.48 5.41 4.83
N SER A 86 -11.27 5.28 6.13
CA SER A 86 -9.97 5.50 6.79
C SER A 86 -9.56 4.26 7.60
N GLY A 87 -8.25 4.05 7.75
CA GLY A 87 -7.65 2.93 8.46
C GLY A 87 -6.78 2.04 7.56
N ASP A 88 -6.32 0.92 8.12
CA ASP A 88 -5.41 -0.01 7.44
C ASP A 88 -6.05 -0.60 6.18
N LEU A 89 -7.36 -0.88 6.22
CA LEU A 89 -8.08 -1.37 5.06
C LEU A 89 -8.07 -0.35 3.91
N ALA A 90 -8.21 0.95 4.20
CA ALA A 90 -8.12 1.99 3.18
C ALA A 90 -6.72 2.05 2.56
N GLY A 91 -5.67 1.86 3.37
CA GLY A 91 -4.29 1.78 2.89
C GLY A 91 -4.07 0.58 1.95
N ILE A 92 -4.57 -0.60 2.33
CA ILE A 92 -4.46 -1.81 1.49
C ILE A 92 -5.17 -1.61 0.15
N LEU A 93 -6.39 -1.05 0.17
CA LEU A 93 -7.14 -0.79 -1.06
C LEU A 93 -6.44 0.23 -1.96
N ALA A 94 -5.82 1.27 -1.38
CA ALA A 94 -5.05 2.25 -2.14
C ALA A 94 -3.81 1.63 -2.83
N LEU A 95 -3.19 0.61 -2.25
CA LEU A 95 -2.09 -0.12 -2.90
C LEU A 95 -2.57 -1.00 -4.08
N GLY A 96 -3.83 -1.43 -4.07
CA GLY A 96 -4.40 -2.25 -5.13
C GLY A 96 -4.85 -1.45 -6.37
N ASP A 97 -4.86 -0.12 -6.28
CA ASP A 97 -5.34 0.74 -7.35
C ASP A 97 -4.33 0.83 -8.50
N ALA A 98 -4.84 0.85 -9.74
CA ALA A 98 -4.08 0.60 -10.96
C ALA A 98 -2.96 1.63 -11.25
N ASP A 99 -3.03 2.81 -10.62
CA ASP A 99 -2.06 3.91 -10.79
C ASP A 99 -0.87 3.87 -9.82
N THR A 100 -0.74 2.83 -9.00
CA THR A 100 0.37 2.69 -8.04
C THR A 100 1.66 2.16 -8.68
N THR A 101 2.18 2.84 -9.71
CA THR A 101 3.54 2.57 -10.23
C THR A 101 4.66 3.03 -9.27
N LYS A 102 4.31 3.68 -8.16
CA LYS A 102 5.25 4.07 -7.09
C LYS A 102 4.83 3.47 -5.76
N PRO A 103 5.74 2.79 -5.04
CA PRO A 103 5.46 2.37 -3.68
C PRO A 103 5.12 3.62 -2.84
N PRO A 104 4.10 3.56 -1.97
CA PRO A 104 3.79 4.65 -1.06
C PRO A 104 5.03 4.96 -0.24
N ARG A 105 5.38 6.25 -0.14
CA ARG A 105 6.60 6.77 0.52
C ARG A 105 6.83 6.26 1.95
N MET A 106 5.83 5.63 2.57
CA MET A 106 5.86 5.13 3.94
C MET A 106 6.58 3.77 4.08
N ALA A 107 6.77 3.02 2.99
CA ALA A 107 7.47 1.72 3.00
C ALA A 107 9.01 1.82 3.00
N ARG A 108 9.58 3.03 3.14
CA ARG A 108 11.03 3.28 3.13
C ARG A 108 11.65 3.48 4.52
N THR A 109 10.90 3.20 5.58
CA THR A 109 11.38 3.32 6.95
C THR A 109 11.21 1.98 7.66
N LEU A 110 12.12 1.05 7.34
CA LEU A 110 12.61 0.01 8.25
C LEU A 110 14.12 0.01 8.14
#